data_AF-A0A059X1W3-F1
#
_entry.id   AF-A0A059X1W3-F1
#
_cell.length_a   1.000
_cell.length_b   1.000
_cell.length_c   1.000
_cell.angle_alpha   90.00
_cell.angle_beta   90.00
_cell.angle_gamma   90.00
#
_symmetry.space_group_name_H-M   'P 1'
#
loop_
_entity.id
_entity.type
_entity.pdbx_description
1 polymer ?
#
loop_
_entity_poly.entity_id
_entity_poly.type
_entity_poly.pdbx_seq_one_letter_code
_entity_poly.pdbx_strand_id
1 'polypeptide(L)'
;MASATGIFDIGKCEWDKPLLRSLKLQRSHLPQIAEPDQTFQLKPKFLKRWPRLAEAAWFTAIGDGAANNIGSSCVTKERAALMVGTSGALRVAYRGEPPTKIPDGLWCYRIDGERVIIGGALSDGGGLYCWLKENLKLPANAEKMIAARPPALHGVTFLPFLAGERSTGYNENAQGAVLGLTAATIAVDIAQAAMESVGYRFAEILNQLNSVTKVDVIYASGGALRSSKVWTQMIADILGHGLTLVDVPEASLRGAVLLALESLGNIESIEEISLDRGKVFEPNADRRAAHKLARKRHSQIYDSIVKNR
;
A
#
# COMPACT_ATOMS: atom_id res chain seq x y z
N MET A 1 -11.81 -11.32 4.99
CA MET A 1 -12.68 -10.53 4.07
C MET A 1 -13.76 -9.70 4.76
N ALA A 2 -14.44 -10.19 5.81
CA ALA A 2 -15.51 -9.43 6.49
C ALA A 2 -15.09 -8.02 6.94
N SER A 3 -13.85 -7.83 7.38
CA SER A 3 -13.31 -6.53 7.81
C SER A 3 -13.33 -5.43 6.75
N ALA A 4 -13.37 -5.78 5.45
CA ALA A 4 -13.40 -4.80 4.36
C ALA A 4 -14.83 -4.31 4.03
N THR A 5 -15.86 -4.80 4.74
CA THR A 5 -17.26 -4.44 4.50
C THR A 5 -17.68 -3.11 5.13
N GLY A 6 -16.91 -2.60 6.10
CA GLY A 6 -17.27 -1.42 6.89
C GLY A 6 -18.33 -1.66 7.97
N ILE A 7 -18.85 -2.88 8.13
CA ILE A 7 -19.89 -3.23 9.12
C ILE A 7 -19.46 -4.35 10.07
N PHE A 8 -18.18 -4.70 10.06
CA PHE A 8 -17.57 -5.71 10.92
C PHE A 8 -16.70 -5.04 11.98
N ASP A 9 -16.94 -5.36 13.26
CA ASP A 9 -16.11 -4.91 14.37
C ASP A 9 -14.82 -5.75 14.40
N ILE A 10 -13.70 -5.15 14.00
CA ILE A 10 -12.40 -5.81 13.92
C ILE A 10 -11.77 -6.10 15.29
N GLY A 11 -12.23 -5.43 16.36
CA GLY A 11 -11.76 -5.65 17.72
C GLY A 11 -12.50 -6.81 18.40
N LYS A 12 -13.81 -6.95 18.12
CA LYS A 12 -14.61 -8.09 18.63
C LYS A 12 -14.66 -9.29 17.68
N CYS A 13 -14.21 -9.13 16.44
CA CYS A 13 -14.32 -10.11 15.37
C CYS A 13 -15.77 -10.58 15.09
N GLU A 14 -16.76 -9.68 15.22
CA GLU A 14 -18.16 -9.95 14.93
C GLU A 14 -18.80 -8.85 14.06
N TRP A 15 -19.96 -9.14 13.45
CA TRP A 15 -20.73 -8.11 12.76
C TRP A 15 -21.24 -7.06 13.76
N ASP A 16 -21.05 -5.77 13.46
CA ASP A 16 -21.33 -4.68 14.40
C ASP A 16 -22.85 -4.47 14.58
N LYS A 17 -23.36 -4.84 15.75
CA LYS A 17 -24.80 -4.83 16.06
C LYS A 17 -25.44 -3.44 15.91
N PRO A 18 -24.83 -2.33 16.40
CA PRO A 18 -25.32 -0.98 16.13
C PRO A 18 -25.45 -0.65 14.63
N LEU A 19 -24.43 -0.91 13.82
CA LEU A 19 -24.44 -0.65 12.38
C LEU A 19 -25.48 -1.51 11.66
N LEU A 20 -25.63 -2.80 12.02
CA LEU A 20 -26.67 -3.66 11.46
C LEU A 20 -28.07 -3.08 11.71
N ARG A 21 -28.34 -2.58 12.91
CA ARG A 21 -29.63 -1.92 13.22
C ARG A 21 -29.85 -0.67 12.36
N SER A 22 -28.85 0.20 12.26
CA SER A 22 -28.93 1.43 11.46
C SER A 22 -29.17 1.14 9.97
N LEU A 23 -28.54 0.09 9.44
CA LEU A 23 -28.69 -0.35 8.04
C LEU A 23 -29.92 -1.24 7.82
N LYS A 24 -30.71 -1.53 8.88
CA LYS A 24 -31.87 -2.43 8.84
C LYS A 24 -31.52 -3.83 8.31
N LEU A 25 -30.32 -4.31 8.65
CA LEU A 25 -29.84 -5.65 8.31
C LEU A 25 -29.97 -6.61 9.50
N GLN A 26 -30.28 -7.87 9.20
CA GLN A 26 -30.26 -8.95 10.19
C GLN A 26 -28.99 -9.79 10.01
N ARG A 27 -28.54 -10.44 11.09
CA ARG A 27 -27.37 -11.33 11.07
C ARG A 27 -27.48 -12.43 10.01
N SER A 28 -28.69 -12.92 9.75
CA SER A 28 -29.02 -13.95 8.76
C SER A 28 -28.82 -13.49 7.30
N HIS A 29 -28.79 -12.18 7.04
CA HIS A 29 -28.49 -11.64 5.71
C HIS A 29 -27.00 -11.67 5.37
N LEU A 30 -26.13 -11.94 6.35
CA LEU A 30 -24.69 -11.87 6.21
C LEU A 30 -24.05 -13.26 6.27
N PRO A 31 -22.94 -13.49 5.55
CA PRO A 31 -22.19 -14.74 5.66
C PRO A 31 -21.79 -15.08 7.10
N GLN A 32 -21.60 -16.37 7.35
CA GLN A 32 -20.94 -16.81 8.58
C GLN A 32 -19.47 -16.41 8.56
N ILE A 33 -18.98 -15.90 9.68
CA ILE A 33 -17.55 -15.69 9.91
C ILE A 33 -16.99 -17.07 10.24
N ALA A 34 -15.98 -17.50 9.50
CA ALA A 34 -15.37 -18.80 9.72
C ALA A 34 -14.52 -18.78 10.99
N GLU A 35 -14.43 -19.93 11.66
CA GLU A 35 -13.50 -20.11 12.76
C GLU A 35 -12.05 -20.11 12.25
N PRO A 36 -11.04 -19.76 13.08
CA PRO A 36 -9.65 -19.60 12.64
C PRO A 36 -9.04 -20.81 11.91
N ASP A 37 -9.37 -22.02 12.33
CA ASP A 37 -8.88 -23.30 11.81
C ASP A 37 -9.89 -23.97 10.85
N GLN A 38 -10.98 -23.28 10.51
CA GLN A 38 -12.03 -23.86 9.70
C GLN A 38 -11.58 -24.06 8.24
N THR A 39 -11.56 -25.32 7.82
CA THR A 39 -11.42 -25.73 6.42
C THR A 39 -12.75 -26.21 5.84
N PHE A 40 -12.82 -26.20 4.52
CA PHE A 40 -13.97 -26.64 3.75
C PHE A 40 -13.57 -27.72 2.74
N GLN A 41 -14.56 -28.40 2.18
CA GLN A 41 -14.37 -29.41 1.15
C GLN A 41 -15.15 -29.06 -0.12
N LEU A 42 -14.69 -29.59 -1.25
CA LEU A 42 -15.37 -29.41 -2.52
C LEU A 42 -16.74 -30.10 -2.48
N LYS A 43 -17.82 -29.37 -2.86
CA LYS A 43 -19.18 -29.94 -2.85
C LYS A 43 -19.28 -31.13 -3.82
N PRO A 44 -20.04 -32.20 -3.49
CA PRO A 44 -20.14 -33.41 -4.32
C PRO A 44 -20.45 -33.17 -5.80
N LYS A 45 -21.32 -32.19 -6.09
CA LYS A 45 -21.69 -31.81 -7.46
C LYS A 45 -20.52 -31.34 -8.34
N PHE A 46 -19.39 -30.93 -7.74
CA PHE A 46 -18.21 -30.45 -8.43
C PHE A 46 -17.10 -31.51 -8.58
N LEU A 47 -17.22 -32.66 -7.90
CA LEU A 47 -16.19 -33.71 -7.90
C LEU A 47 -15.93 -34.27 -9.30
N LYS A 48 -16.98 -34.43 -10.12
CA LYS A 48 -16.82 -34.91 -11.50
C LYS A 48 -16.03 -33.93 -12.37
N ARG A 49 -16.16 -32.62 -12.13
CA ARG A 49 -15.47 -31.57 -12.89
C ARG A 49 -14.01 -31.40 -12.44
N TRP A 50 -13.76 -31.50 -11.13
CA TRP A 50 -12.44 -31.30 -10.53
C TRP A 50 -12.05 -32.46 -9.60
N PRO A 51 -11.85 -33.67 -10.14
CA PRO A 51 -11.57 -34.85 -9.32
C PRO A 51 -10.26 -34.73 -8.52
N ARG A 52 -9.27 -33.98 -9.04
CA ARG A 52 -7.99 -33.73 -8.36
C ARG A 52 -8.10 -32.84 -7.11
N LEU A 53 -9.23 -32.18 -6.90
CA LEU A 53 -9.48 -31.31 -5.74
C LEU A 53 -10.47 -31.93 -4.75
N ALA A 54 -10.81 -33.21 -4.92
CA ALA A 54 -11.80 -33.90 -4.10
C ALA A 54 -11.42 -33.92 -2.61
N GLU A 55 -10.13 -34.16 -2.33
CA GLU A 55 -9.58 -34.27 -0.97
C GLU A 55 -8.85 -33.00 -0.53
N ALA A 56 -8.82 -31.96 -1.37
CA ALA A 56 -8.14 -30.71 -1.04
C ALA A 56 -8.87 -30.00 0.10
N ALA A 57 -8.10 -29.49 1.07
CA ALA A 57 -8.60 -28.54 2.05
C ALA A 57 -8.82 -27.19 1.37
N TRP A 58 -10.01 -26.62 1.53
CA TRP A 58 -10.36 -25.29 1.05
C TRP A 58 -10.34 -24.32 2.23
N PHE A 59 -9.68 -23.19 2.05
CA PHE A 59 -9.57 -22.15 3.07
C PHE A 59 -10.48 -20.98 2.74
N THR A 60 -10.70 -20.11 3.73
CA THR A 60 -11.40 -18.85 3.48
C THR A 60 -10.60 -17.94 2.54
N ALA A 61 -11.31 -17.07 1.83
CA ALA A 61 -10.67 -16.08 0.99
C ALA A 61 -9.91 -15.05 1.84
N ILE A 62 -8.70 -14.72 1.39
CA ILE A 62 -7.83 -13.71 1.99
C ILE A 62 -7.82 -12.47 1.10
N GLY A 63 -7.77 -11.28 1.71
CA GLY A 63 -7.64 -10.04 0.96
C GLY A 63 -6.30 -9.97 0.23
N ASP A 64 -6.31 -9.55 -1.03
CA ASP A 64 -5.14 -9.52 -1.90
C ASP A 64 -3.95 -8.73 -1.31
N GLY A 65 -4.22 -7.58 -0.68
CA GLY A 65 -3.23 -6.74 -0.03
C GLY A 65 -2.64 -7.35 1.24
N ALA A 66 -3.45 -8.09 2.00
CA ALA A 66 -2.98 -8.84 3.17
C ALA A 66 -2.07 -10.01 2.74
N ALA A 67 -2.53 -10.77 1.74
CA ALA A 67 -1.74 -11.85 1.15
C ALA A 67 -0.44 -11.31 0.54
N ASN A 68 -0.47 -10.16 -0.13
CA ASN A 68 0.72 -9.52 -0.68
C ASN A 68 1.75 -9.14 0.41
N ASN A 69 1.29 -8.57 1.53
CA ASN A 69 2.14 -8.22 2.68
C ASN A 69 2.84 -9.46 3.24
N ILE A 70 2.07 -10.52 3.49
CA ILE A 70 2.59 -11.77 4.03
C ILE A 70 3.56 -12.43 3.05
N GLY A 71 3.20 -12.51 1.78
CA GLY A 71 4.08 -13.06 0.76
C GLY A 71 5.30 -12.21 0.46
N SER A 72 5.33 -10.95 0.89
CA SER A 72 6.53 -10.10 0.90
C SER A 72 7.30 -10.17 2.22
N SER A 73 6.99 -11.14 3.09
CA SER A 73 7.59 -11.33 4.42
C SER A 73 7.49 -10.09 5.33
N CYS A 74 6.46 -9.27 5.10
CA CYS A 74 6.12 -8.07 5.87
C CYS A 74 4.93 -8.37 6.79
N VAL A 75 5.18 -9.23 7.78
CA VAL A 75 4.19 -9.75 8.74
C VAL A 75 4.62 -9.49 10.20
N THR A 76 5.52 -8.52 10.42
CA THR A 76 5.89 -8.03 11.76
C THR A 76 5.71 -6.51 11.84
N LYS A 77 5.66 -5.97 13.05
CA LYS A 77 5.41 -4.54 13.32
C LYS A 77 6.48 -3.61 12.73
N GLU A 78 7.67 -4.15 12.54
CA GLU A 78 8.88 -3.46 12.08
C GLU A 78 9.02 -3.46 10.55
N ARG A 79 8.22 -4.29 9.85
CA ARG A 79 8.34 -4.49 8.40
C ARG A 79 7.12 -3.93 7.68
N ALA A 80 7.34 -2.91 6.86
CA ALA A 80 6.31 -2.38 5.98
C ALA A 80 6.47 -2.90 4.54
N ALA A 81 5.36 -3.21 3.88
CA ALA A 81 5.32 -3.45 2.45
C ALA A 81 4.90 -2.17 1.73
N LEU A 82 5.77 -1.66 0.87
CA LEU A 82 5.50 -0.57 -0.06
C LEU A 82 5.32 -1.16 -1.47
N MET A 83 4.19 -0.89 -2.10
CA MET A 83 3.92 -1.34 -3.46
C MET A 83 3.56 -0.14 -4.34
N VAL A 84 4.22 -0.02 -5.49
CA VAL A 84 3.83 0.93 -6.56
C VAL A 84 3.64 0.18 -7.87
N GLY A 85 2.39 -0.17 -8.15
CA GLY A 85 1.90 -0.64 -9.44
C GLY A 85 1.29 0.52 -10.22
N THR A 86 0.13 0.33 -10.85
CA THR A 86 -0.66 1.43 -11.40
C THR A 86 -1.02 2.45 -10.31
N SER A 87 -1.33 1.95 -9.12
CA SER A 87 -1.58 2.72 -7.90
C SER A 87 -0.56 2.36 -6.80
N GLY A 88 -0.63 3.03 -5.65
CA GLY A 88 0.29 2.85 -4.54
C GLY A 88 -0.34 2.30 -3.26
N ALA A 89 0.43 1.60 -2.43
CA ALA A 89 0.06 1.28 -1.05
C ALA A 89 1.27 1.10 -0.14
N LEU A 90 1.11 1.46 1.14
CA LEU A 90 2.09 1.24 2.19
C LEU A 90 1.37 0.67 3.42
N ARG A 91 1.79 -0.52 3.87
CA ARG A 91 1.05 -1.31 4.86
C ARG A 91 2.00 -2.07 5.80
N VAL A 92 1.56 -2.25 7.04
CA VAL A 92 2.19 -3.12 8.04
C VAL A 92 1.18 -4.18 8.44
N ALA A 93 1.60 -5.45 8.41
CA ALA A 93 0.82 -6.56 8.94
C ALA A 93 1.55 -7.13 10.14
N TYR A 94 0.81 -7.53 11.18
CA TYR A 94 1.39 -8.13 12.38
C TYR A 94 0.37 -8.96 13.14
N ARG A 95 0.89 -9.89 13.94
CA ARG A 95 0.13 -10.64 14.95
C ARG A 95 -0.19 -9.75 16.15
N GLY A 96 -1.46 -9.75 16.54
CA GLY A 96 -1.99 -8.99 17.67
C GLY A 96 -3.27 -8.24 17.36
N GLU A 97 -3.63 -7.36 18.27
CA GLU A 97 -4.87 -6.57 18.21
C GLU A 97 -4.71 -5.32 17.34
N PRO A 98 -5.80 -4.85 16.69
CA PRO A 98 -5.78 -3.57 15.98
C PRO A 98 -5.49 -2.42 16.95
N PRO A 99 -4.94 -1.28 16.47
CA PRO A 99 -4.72 -0.12 17.32
C PRO A 99 -6.03 0.40 17.91
N THR A 100 -5.99 0.87 19.16
CA THR A 100 -7.16 1.46 19.84
C THR A 100 -7.76 2.64 19.10
N LYS A 101 -6.91 3.41 18.42
CA LYS A 101 -7.30 4.46 17.48
C LYS A 101 -6.55 4.27 16.17
N ILE A 102 -7.31 4.09 15.10
CA ILE A 102 -6.77 4.10 13.73
C ILE A 102 -6.60 5.57 13.33
N PRO A 103 -5.42 6.01 12.86
CA PRO A 103 -5.26 7.36 12.33
C PRO A 103 -6.21 7.61 11.15
N ASP A 104 -6.81 8.80 11.08
CA ASP A 104 -7.90 9.11 10.14
C ASP A 104 -7.54 8.92 8.65
N GLY A 105 -6.24 8.95 8.31
CA GLY A 105 -5.76 8.73 6.94
C GLY A 105 -5.41 7.28 6.60
N LEU A 106 -5.56 6.35 7.55
CA LEU A 106 -5.28 4.93 7.42
C LEU A 106 -6.54 4.09 7.57
N TRP A 107 -6.47 2.86 7.10
CA TRP A 107 -7.46 1.80 7.35
C TRP A 107 -6.80 0.62 8.06
N CYS A 108 -7.60 -0.18 8.78
CA CYS A 108 -7.13 -1.40 9.45
C CYS A 108 -8.13 -2.54 9.23
N TYR A 109 -7.64 -3.73 8.87
CA TYR A 109 -8.44 -4.94 8.65
C TYR A 109 -7.88 -6.12 9.43
N ARG A 110 -8.73 -7.09 9.79
CA ARG A 110 -8.28 -8.43 10.19
C ARG A 110 -7.88 -9.22 8.95
N ILE A 111 -6.72 -9.87 9.04
CA ILE A 111 -6.27 -10.85 8.04
C ILE A 111 -6.93 -12.19 8.37
N ASP A 112 -6.79 -12.59 9.62
CA ASP A 112 -7.31 -13.80 10.26
C ASP A 112 -7.68 -13.47 11.73
N GLY A 113 -7.92 -14.49 12.57
CA GLY A 113 -8.24 -14.29 13.99
C GLY A 113 -7.11 -13.73 14.85
N GLU A 114 -5.87 -13.77 14.37
CA GLU A 114 -4.66 -13.47 15.16
C GLU A 114 -3.89 -12.25 14.62
N ARG A 115 -4.15 -11.84 13.39
CA ARG A 115 -3.38 -10.83 12.68
C ARG A 115 -4.23 -9.71 12.12
N VAL A 116 -3.61 -8.55 12.09
CA VAL A 116 -4.18 -7.34 11.50
C VAL A 116 -3.24 -6.78 10.45
N ILE A 117 -3.81 -5.99 9.54
CA ILE A 117 -3.08 -5.18 8.58
C ILE A 117 -3.59 -3.75 8.65
N ILE A 118 -2.66 -2.81 8.77
CA ILE A 118 -2.92 -1.37 8.80
C ILE A 118 -2.12 -0.68 7.71
N GLY A 119 -2.70 0.31 7.05
CA GLY A 119 -1.99 1.02 6.01
C GLY A 119 -2.80 2.09 5.30
N GLY A 120 -2.18 2.65 4.28
CA GLY A 120 -2.79 3.62 3.38
C GLY A 120 -2.63 3.20 1.93
N ALA A 121 -3.53 3.69 1.08
CA ALA A 121 -3.49 3.46 -0.36
C ALA A 121 -3.56 4.79 -1.11
N LEU A 122 -2.80 4.91 -2.19
CA LEU A 122 -2.72 6.07 -3.06
C LEU A 122 -3.30 5.70 -4.42
N SER A 123 -4.24 6.48 -4.96
CA SER A 123 -4.75 6.26 -6.32
C SER A 123 -3.64 6.35 -7.37
N ASP A 124 -2.66 7.22 -7.10
CA ASP A 124 -1.58 7.56 -8.01
C ASP A 124 -0.32 6.75 -7.74
N GLY A 125 0.22 6.18 -8.82
CA GLY A 125 1.45 5.41 -8.84
C GLY A 125 2.01 5.39 -10.26
N GLY A 126 2.36 4.22 -10.78
CA GLY A 126 2.80 4.04 -12.16
C GLY A 126 1.80 4.56 -13.21
N GLY A 127 0.49 4.54 -12.91
CA GLY A 127 -0.54 5.11 -13.78
C GLY A 127 -0.37 6.61 -13.99
N LEU A 128 -0.03 7.35 -12.94
CA LEU A 128 0.29 8.79 -13.03
C LEU A 128 1.50 9.02 -13.93
N TYR A 129 2.55 8.22 -13.78
CA TYR A 129 3.75 8.35 -14.62
C TYR A 129 3.47 8.02 -16.09
N CYS A 130 2.68 6.98 -16.38
CA CYS A 130 2.22 6.66 -17.73
C CYS A 130 1.41 7.81 -18.33
N TRP A 131 0.46 8.36 -17.56
CA TRP A 131 -0.34 9.52 -17.99
C TRP A 131 0.54 10.73 -18.31
N LEU A 132 1.55 11.03 -17.49
CA LEU A 132 2.51 12.12 -17.74
C LEU A 132 3.33 11.86 -19.00
N LYS A 133 3.82 10.63 -19.19
CA LYS A 133 4.60 10.23 -20.36
C LYS A 133 3.84 10.48 -21.65
N GLU A 134 2.57 10.10 -21.68
CA GLU A 134 1.69 10.26 -22.85
C GLU A 134 1.30 11.73 -23.07
N ASN A 135 0.81 12.41 -22.03
CA ASN A 135 0.23 13.75 -22.18
C ASN A 135 1.29 14.86 -22.29
N LEU A 136 2.42 14.72 -21.60
CA LEU A 136 3.52 15.69 -21.69
C LEU A 136 4.57 15.30 -22.74
N LYS A 137 4.37 14.17 -23.43
CA LYS A 137 5.31 13.61 -24.43
C LYS A 137 6.74 13.55 -23.90
N LEU A 138 6.90 12.92 -22.72
CA LEU A 138 8.20 12.86 -22.06
C LEU A 138 9.25 12.20 -22.97
N PRO A 139 10.47 12.74 -23.02
CA PRO A 139 11.53 12.16 -23.84
C PRO A 139 11.89 10.76 -23.32
N ALA A 140 12.36 9.88 -24.20
CA ALA A 140 12.69 8.50 -23.84
C ALA A 140 13.74 8.38 -22.73
N ASN A 141 14.60 9.39 -22.58
CA ASN A 141 15.63 9.50 -21.54
C ASN A 141 15.20 10.33 -20.31
N ALA A 142 13.91 10.62 -20.12
CA ALA A 142 13.41 11.45 -19.02
C ALA A 142 13.92 11.00 -17.64
N GLU A 143 13.87 9.70 -17.32
CA GLU A 143 14.36 9.21 -16.02
C GLU A 143 15.86 9.43 -15.83
N LYS A 144 16.67 9.33 -16.90
CA LYS A 144 18.10 9.64 -16.85
C LYS A 144 18.32 11.13 -16.57
N MET A 145 17.50 12.00 -17.15
CA MET A 145 17.53 13.44 -16.87
C MET A 145 17.12 13.72 -15.42
N ILE A 146 16.08 13.07 -14.90
CA ILE A 146 15.64 13.20 -13.51
C ILE A 146 16.74 12.73 -12.55
N ALA A 147 17.37 11.58 -12.82
CA ALA A 147 18.44 11.02 -11.98
C ALA A 147 19.66 11.95 -11.86
N ALA A 148 19.96 12.71 -12.91
CA ALA A 148 21.10 13.64 -12.96
C ALA A 148 20.83 14.99 -12.28
N ARG A 149 19.61 15.23 -11.79
CA ARG A 149 19.19 16.51 -11.25
C ARG A 149 19.01 16.44 -9.73
N PRO A 150 19.24 17.55 -9.02
CA PRO A 150 18.91 17.62 -7.61
C PRO A 150 17.39 17.58 -7.38
N PRO A 151 16.94 17.02 -6.25
CA PRO A 151 15.53 17.00 -5.88
C PRO A 151 14.97 18.41 -5.68
N ALA A 152 13.69 18.60 -6.02
CA ALA A 152 12.91 19.81 -5.74
C ALA A 152 13.45 21.17 -6.25
N LEU A 153 14.56 21.23 -7.01
CA LEU A 153 15.08 22.47 -7.59
C LEU A 153 14.34 22.95 -8.83
N HIS A 154 13.43 22.15 -9.38
CA HIS A 154 12.61 22.53 -10.53
C HIS A 154 11.54 23.59 -10.21
N GLY A 155 11.33 23.96 -8.94
CA GLY A 155 10.39 25.01 -8.52
C GLY A 155 8.90 24.62 -8.58
N VAL A 156 8.56 23.58 -9.35
CA VAL A 156 7.19 23.07 -9.49
C VAL A 156 6.72 22.31 -8.23
N THR A 157 5.45 22.46 -7.86
CA THR A 157 4.76 21.55 -6.95
C THR A 157 3.62 20.86 -7.67
N PHE A 158 3.56 19.53 -7.55
CA PHE A 158 2.52 18.69 -8.14
C PHE A 158 1.66 18.08 -7.04
N LEU A 159 0.33 18.20 -7.15
CA LEU A 159 -0.61 17.39 -6.38
C LEU A 159 -1.08 16.23 -7.26
N PRO A 160 -1.00 14.97 -6.80
CA PRO A 160 -1.03 13.83 -7.70
C PRO A 160 -2.43 13.37 -8.11
N PHE A 161 -3.49 13.93 -7.52
CA PHE A 161 -4.85 13.38 -7.46
C PHE A 161 -5.63 13.37 -8.79
N LEU A 162 -5.12 12.69 -9.81
CA LEU A 162 -5.78 12.59 -11.12
C LEU A 162 -7.05 11.74 -11.08
N ALA A 163 -7.14 10.81 -10.12
CA ALA A 163 -8.27 9.91 -9.92
C ALA A 163 -8.90 10.07 -8.53
N GLY A 164 -8.89 11.29 -7.99
CA GLY A 164 -9.30 11.54 -6.61
C GLY A 164 -8.30 11.02 -5.59
N GLU A 165 -8.58 11.27 -4.32
CA GLU A 165 -7.72 10.92 -3.21
C GLU A 165 -8.32 9.80 -2.36
N ARG A 166 -7.48 8.78 -2.08
CA ARG A 166 -7.73 7.78 -1.04
C ARG A 166 -7.04 8.22 0.25
N SER A 167 -6.00 7.53 0.70
CA SER A 167 -5.22 8.02 1.84
C SER A 167 -4.44 9.29 1.44
N THR A 168 -4.25 10.26 2.32
CA THR A 168 -4.70 10.32 3.72
C THR A 168 -5.96 11.17 3.93
N GLY A 169 -6.46 11.86 2.90
CA GLY A 169 -7.60 12.78 3.01
C GLY A 169 -8.97 12.19 2.71
N TYR A 170 -9.03 11.05 2.02
CA TYR A 170 -10.26 10.41 1.54
C TYR A 170 -11.20 11.34 0.76
N ASN A 171 -10.62 12.26 -0.03
CA ASN A 171 -11.37 13.19 -0.86
C ASN A 171 -11.49 12.65 -2.30
N GLU A 172 -12.59 11.97 -2.60
CA GLU A 172 -12.88 11.43 -3.93
C GLU A 172 -12.94 12.50 -5.03
N ASN A 173 -13.23 13.75 -4.68
CA ASN A 173 -13.32 14.89 -5.59
C ASN A 173 -12.00 15.68 -5.68
N ALA A 174 -10.93 15.25 -5.01
CA ALA A 174 -9.62 15.87 -5.12
C ALA A 174 -9.15 15.85 -6.59
N GLN A 175 -8.52 16.94 -7.02
CA GLN A 175 -8.03 17.09 -8.39
C GLN A 175 -6.52 17.30 -8.39
N GLY A 176 -5.87 16.76 -9.41
CA GLY A 176 -4.46 17.04 -9.67
C GLY A 176 -4.23 18.52 -9.94
N ALA A 177 -3.08 19.03 -9.49
CA ALA A 177 -2.73 20.43 -9.66
C ALA A 177 -1.23 20.59 -9.89
N VAL A 178 -0.87 21.56 -10.75
CA VAL A 178 0.52 21.93 -11.01
C VAL A 178 0.69 23.41 -10.71
N LEU A 179 1.54 23.72 -9.74
CA LEU A 179 1.80 25.09 -9.30
C LEU A 179 3.27 25.45 -9.47
N GLY A 180 3.54 26.74 -9.72
CA GLY A 180 4.90 27.26 -9.87
C GLY A 180 5.48 27.11 -11.29
N LEU A 181 4.62 27.00 -12.31
CA LEU A 181 5.06 27.01 -13.71
C LEU A 181 5.64 28.37 -14.08
N THR A 182 6.74 28.35 -14.84
CA THR A 182 7.35 29.53 -15.46
C THR A 182 7.59 29.25 -16.95
N ALA A 183 7.97 30.27 -17.72
CA ALA A 183 8.35 30.07 -19.13
C ALA A 183 9.56 29.12 -19.32
N ALA A 184 10.36 28.90 -18.27
CA ALA A 184 11.50 27.99 -18.29
C ALA A 184 11.13 26.53 -17.93
N THR A 185 9.91 26.28 -17.45
CA THR A 185 9.50 24.94 -17.00
C THR A 185 9.36 23.98 -18.17
N ILE A 186 9.99 22.81 -18.07
CA ILE A 186 9.93 21.75 -19.08
C ILE A 186 9.14 20.53 -18.59
N ALA A 187 8.72 19.66 -19.51
CA ALA A 187 7.95 18.45 -19.18
C ALA A 187 8.62 17.55 -18.12
N VAL A 188 9.95 17.47 -18.14
CA VAL A 188 10.74 16.68 -17.17
C VAL A 188 10.66 17.26 -15.75
N ASP A 189 10.49 18.58 -15.59
CA ASP A 189 10.29 19.22 -14.27
C ASP A 189 8.99 18.76 -13.63
N ILE A 190 7.93 18.74 -14.43
CA ILE A 190 6.59 18.33 -14.00
C ILE A 190 6.60 16.84 -13.66
N ALA A 191 7.27 16.03 -14.48
CA ALA A 191 7.41 14.59 -14.23
C ALA A 191 8.18 14.31 -12.92
N GLN A 192 9.30 15.00 -12.69
CA GLN A 192 10.03 14.88 -11.43
C GLN A 192 9.16 15.28 -10.24
N ALA A 193 8.50 16.45 -10.31
CA ALA A 193 7.62 16.94 -9.25
C ALA A 193 6.49 15.95 -8.92
N ALA A 194 5.91 15.31 -9.93
CA ALA A 194 4.86 14.31 -9.76
C ALA A 194 5.37 13.01 -9.12
N MET A 195 6.53 12.51 -9.55
CA MET A 195 7.16 11.32 -8.94
C MET A 195 7.51 11.58 -7.46
N GLU A 196 8.06 12.76 -7.16
CA GLU A 196 8.36 13.21 -5.80
C GLU A 196 7.07 13.33 -4.95
N SER A 197 5.99 13.87 -5.54
CA SER A 197 4.69 14.03 -4.89
C SER A 197 4.11 12.72 -4.37
N VAL A 198 4.14 11.65 -5.17
CA VAL A 198 3.74 10.30 -4.71
C VAL A 198 4.58 9.86 -3.51
N GLY A 199 5.89 10.11 -3.53
CA GLY A 199 6.77 9.87 -2.38
C GLY A 199 6.37 10.68 -1.14
N TYR A 200 5.99 11.96 -1.30
CA TYR A 200 5.52 12.80 -0.20
C TYR A 200 4.23 12.27 0.42
N ARG A 201 3.28 11.76 -0.39
CA ARG A 201 2.07 11.09 0.10
C ARG A 201 2.40 9.80 0.87
N PHE A 202 3.33 8.98 0.38
CA PHE A 202 3.79 7.81 1.14
C PHE A 202 4.45 8.18 2.46
N ALA A 203 5.20 9.27 2.49
CA ALA A 203 5.82 9.76 3.72
C ALA A 203 4.78 10.19 4.76
N GLU A 204 3.59 10.66 4.34
CA GLU A 204 2.47 10.92 5.25
C GLU A 204 1.86 9.63 5.80
N ILE A 205 1.66 8.63 4.95
CA ILE A 205 1.21 7.30 5.39
C ILE A 205 2.22 6.71 6.39
N LEU A 206 3.52 6.79 6.10
CA LEU A 206 4.58 6.30 6.98
C LEU A 206 4.59 7.03 8.33
N ASN A 207 4.41 8.34 8.34
CA ASN A 207 4.31 9.10 9.59
C ASN A 207 3.11 8.66 10.44
N GLN A 208 1.96 8.41 9.81
CA GLN A 208 0.77 7.93 10.52
C GLN A 208 0.97 6.49 11.02
N LEU A 209 1.59 5.61 10.23
CA LEU A 209 1.97 4.27 10.66
C LEU A 209 2.92 4.31 11.87
N ASN A 210 3.92 5.20 11.84
CA ASN A 210 4.86 5.40 12.94
C ASN A 210 4.24 5.93 14.24
N SER A 211 2.99 6.40 14.21
CA SER A 211 2.24 6.75 15.43
C SER A 211 1.60 5.56 16.14
N VAL A 212 1.51 4.40 15.47
CA VAL A 212 0.85 3.18 15.99
C VAL A 212 1.74 1.94 15.96
N THR A 213 2.77 1.91 15.13
CA THR A 213 3.77 0.83 15.04
C THR A 213 5.12 1.40 14.62
N LYS A 214 6.24 0.83 15.06
CA LYS A 214 7.57 1.34 14.68
C LYS A 214 8.09 0.61 13.45
N VAL A 215 8.05 1.25 12.28
CA VAL A 215 8.61 0.68 11.04
C VAL A 215 10.13 0.89 11.01
N ASP A 216 10.89 -0.20 10.84
CA ASP A 216 12.35 -0.17 10.71
C ASP A 216 12.79 -0.47 9.28
N VAL A 217 12.12 -1.43 8.61
CA VAL A 217 12.49 -1.89 7.26
C VAL A 217 11.29 -1.78 6.32
N ILE A 218 11.53 -1.32 5.09
CA ILE A 218 10.52 -1.26 4.05
C ILE A 218 10.93 -2.17 2.89
N TYR A 219 10.06 -3.13 2.59
CA TYR A 219 10.18 -3.96 1.39
C TYR A 219 9.34 -3.36 0.28
N ALA A 220 10.00 -3.03 -0.82
CA ALA A 220 9.41 -2.36 -1.96
C ALA A 220 9.10 -3.35 -3.09
N SER A 221 7.95 -3.19 -3.73
CA SER A 221 7.51 -4.01 -4.87
C SER A 221 6.67 -3.20 -5.88
N GLY A 222 6.23 -3.87 -6.94
CA GLY A 222 5.36 -3.28 -7.97
C GLY A 222 6.10 -2.89 -9.25
N GLY A 223 5.36 -2.91 -10.36
CA GLY A 223 5.93 -2.75 -11.70
C GLY A 223 6.61 -1.40 -11.93
N ALA A 224 6.10 -0.34 -11.29
CA ALA A 224 6.68 1.01 -11.44
C ALA A 224 8.07 1.08 -10.81
N LEU A 225 8.25 0.52 -9.60
CA LEU A 225 9.55 0.51 -8.92
C LEU A 225 10.55 -0.43 -9.58
N ARG A 226 10.09 -1.60 -10.05
CA ARG A 226 10.96 -2.52 -10.80
C ARG A 226 11.47 -1.91 -12.10
N SER A 227 10.61 -1.17 -12.79
CA SER A 227 10.98 -0.51 -14.06
C SER A 227 11.83 0.75 -13.84
N SER A 228 11.60 1.48 -12.74
CA SER A 228 12.31 2.72 -12.43
C SER A 228 13.14 2.63 -11.13
N LYS A 229 14.44 2.37 -11.30
CA LYS A 229 15.43 2.49 -10.21
C LYS A 229 15.55 3.93 -9.69
N VAL A 230 15.28 4.92 -10.55
CA VAL A 230 15.29 6.35 -10.20
C VAL A 230 14.17 6.66 -9.22
N TRP A 231 12.96 6.18 -9.50
CA TRP A 231 11.84 6.38 -8.59
C TRP A 231 12.01 5.63 -7.27
N THR A 232 12.54 4.40 -7.34
CA THR A 232 12.84 3.62 -6.13
C THR A 232 13.81 4.37 -5.21
N GLN A 233 14.92 4.89 -5.75
CA GLN A 233 15.86 5.70 -4.97
C GLN A 233 15.22 6.98 -4.44
N MET A 234 14.42 7.68 -5.25
CA MET A 234 13.73 8.90 -4.85
C MET A 234 12.79 8.66 -3.66
N ILE A 235 12.01 7.57 -3.66
CA ILE A 235 11.14 7.22 -2.53
C ILE A 235 12.00 6.89 -1.29
N ALA A 236 13.12 6.17 -1.43
CA ALA A 236 14.03 5.92 -0.32
C ALA A 236 14.54 7.24 0.31
N ASP A 237 15.01 8.16 -0.53
CA ASP A 237 15.48 9.50 -0.13
C ASP A 237 14.39 10.29 0.62
N ILE A 238 13.14 10.22 0.15
CA ILE A 238 11.99 10.93 0.73
C ILE A 238 11.54 10.31 2.07
N LEU A 239 11.47 8.98 2.14
CA LEU A 239 11.03 8.27 3.34
C LEU A 239 12.13 8.25 4.42
N GLY A 240 13.39 8.42 4.03
CA GLY A 240 14.53 8.35 4.94
C GLY A 240 14.77 6.94 5.49
N HIS A 241 14.29 5.91 4.80
CA HIS A 241 14.43 4.50 5.15
C HIS A 241 15.04 3.73 3.97
N GLY A 242 15.85 2.71 4.27
CA GLY A 242 16.32 1.77 3.26
C GLY A 242 15.14 1.03 2.63
N LEU A 243 15.07 1.03 1.30
CA LEU A 243 14.07 0.28 0.55
C LEU A 243 14.69 -0.99 -0.02
N THR A 244 14.24 -2.14 0.46
CA THR A 244 14.62 -3.44 -0.12
C THR A 244 13.68 -3.74 -1.28
N LEU A 245 14.12 -3.51 -2.51
CA LEU A 245 13.35 -3.86 -3.71
C LEU A 245 13.38 -5.38 -3.88
N VAL A 246 12.28 -6.03 -3.51
CA VAL A 246 12.13 -7.49 -3.58
C VAL A 246 11.59 -7.92 -4.92
N ASP A 247 12.15 -9.01 -5.43
CA ASP A 247 11.62 -9.71 -6.59
C ASP A 247 10.91 -10.98 -6.13
N VAL A 248 9.67 -10.81 -5.67
CA VAL A 248 8.76 -11.92 -5.36
C VAL A 248 7.68 -11.92 -6.43
N PRO A 249 7.82 -12.76 -7.48
CA PRO A 249 6.72 -13.05 -8.37
C PRO A 249 5.52 -13.55 -7.56
N GLU A 250 4.33 -13.06 -7.90
CA GLU A 250 3.07 -13.53 -7.30
C GLU A 250 3.04 -13.51 -5.76
N ALA A 251 3.53 -12.43 -5.14
CA ALA A 251 3.58 -12.30 -3.68
C ALA A 251 2.23 -12.59 -3.00
N SER A 252 1.09 -12.21 -3.59
CA SER A 252 -0.22 -12.55 -3.03
C SER A 252 -0.49 -14.07 -3.01
N LEU A 253 -0.11 -14.81 -4.07
CA LEU A 253 -0.23 -16.27 -4.06
C LEU A 253 0.70 -16.89 -3.02
N ARG A 254 1.94 -16.40 -2.91
CA ARG A 254 2.87 -16.85 -1.87
C ARG A 254 2.26 -16.66 -0.47
N GLY A 255 1.71 -15.49 -0.17
CA GLY A 255 1.10 -15.23 1.13
C GLY A 255 -0.10 -16.12 1.43
N ALA A 256 -0.94 -16.41 0.43
CA ALA A 256 -2.05 -17.35 0.59
C ALA A 256 -1.56 -18.78 0.89
N VAL A 257 -0.50 -19.24 0.22
CA VAL A 257 0.12 -20.54 0.50
C VAL A 257 0.73 -20.57 1.90
N LEU A 258 1.42 -19.52 2.33
CA LEU A 258 2.00 -19.44 3.67
C LEU A 258 0.93 -19.52 4.76
N LEU A 259 -0.19 -18.80 4.62
CA LEU A 259 -1.33 -18.89 5.54
C LEU A 259 -1.93 -20.30 5.58
N ALA A 260 -2.09 -20.95 4.43
CA ALA A 260 -2.59 -22.32 4.38
C ALA A 260 -1.63 -23.32 5.05
N LEU A 261 -0.32 -23.19 4.81
CA LEU A 261 0.70 -24.07 5.42
C LEU A 261 0.74 -23.91 6.94
N GLU A 262 0.62 -22.69 7.46
CA GLU A 262 0.57 -22.45 8.90
C GLU A 262 -0.72 -23.01 9.51
N SER A 263 -1.87 -22.78 8.88
CA SER A 263 -3.15 -23.34 9.34
C SER A 263 -3.18 -24.87 9.34
N LEU A 264 -2.43 -25.52 8.46
CA LEU A 264 -2.26 -26.98 8.42
C LEU A 264 -1.19 -27.50 9.41
N GLY A 265 -0.48 -26.61 10.12
CA GLY A 265 0.63 -26.98 10.99
C GLY A 265 1.87 -27.48 10.26
N ASN A 266 2.00 -27.20 8.95
CA ASN A 266 3.19 -27.55 8.17
C ASN A 266 4.35 -26.58 8.40
N ILE A 267 4.08 -25.39 8.91
CA ILE A 267 5.06 -24.42 9.39
C ILE A 267 4.60 -23.89 10.75
N GLU A 268 5.55 -23.56 11.63
CA GLU A 268 5.24 -23.08 12.98
C GLU A 268 4.78 -21.62 12.98
N SER A 269 5.48 -20.76 12.24
CA SER A 269 5.17 -19.33 12.17
C SER A 269 5.59 -18.73 10.83
N ILE A 270 4.67 -18.00 10.19
CA ILE A 270 4.97 -17.26 8.96
C ILE A 270 5.92 -16.10 9.21
N GLU A 271 5.93 -15.55 10.43
CA GLU A 271 6.77 -14.43 10.86
C GLU A 271 8.28 -14.77 10.79
N GLU A 272 8.64 -16.04 10.94
CA GLU A 272 10.02 -16.52 10.85
C GLU A 272 10.52 -16.69 9.41
N ILE A 273 9.60 -16.71 8.43
CA ILE A 273 9.93 -16.91 7.02
C ILE A 273 10.35 -15.57 6.41
N SER A 274 11.66 -15.34 6.37
CA SER A 274 12.23 -14.15 5.73
C SER A 274 12.50 -14.35 4.23
N LEU A 275 12.43 -13.24 3.48
CA LEU A 275 12.94 -13.16 2.11
C LEU A 275 14.35 -12.56 2.17
N ASP A 276 15.34 -13.39 1.89
CA ASP A 276 16.75 -12.95 1.86
C ASP A 276 17.18 -12.48 0.47
N ARG A 277 16.30 -11.75 -0.24
CA ARG A 277 16.50 -11.41 -1.66
C ARG A 277 15.98 -10.01 -1.98
N GLY A 278 16.88 -9.13 -2.43
CA GLY A 278 16.49 -7.84 -2.99
C GLY A 278 17.67 -6.89 -3.09
N LYS A 279 17.53 -5.86 -3.95
CA LYS A 279 18.48 -4.76 -3.97
C LYS A 279 18.04 -3.72 -2.94
N VAL A 280 18.94 -3.36 -2.03
CA VAL A 280 18.70 -2.27 -1.09
C VAL A 280 19.04 -0.92 -1.73
N PHE A 281 18.15 0.05 -1.56
CA PHE A 281 18.33 1.46 -1.92
C PHE A 281 18.39 2.26 -0.63
N GLU A 282 19.60 2.66 -0.25
CA GLU A 282 19.82 3.45 0.97
C GLU A 282 19.47 4.92 0.73
N PRO A 283 18.83 5.59 1.71
CA PRO A 283 18.45 6.99 1.58
C PRO A 283 19.69 7.88 1.52
N ASN A 284 19.76 8.77 0.55
CA ASN A 284 20.81 9.77 0.47
C ASN A 284 20.53 10.94 1.44
N ALA A 285 21.39 11.10 2.44
CA ALA A 285 21.26 12.14 3.46
C ALA A 285 21.31 13.57 2.89
N ASP A 286 22.11 13.80 1.85
CA ASP A 286 22.29 15.13 1.23
C ASP A 286 21.01 15.62 0.54
N ARG A 287 20.14 14.69 0.12
CA ARG A 287 18.87 14.98 -0.55
C ARG A 287 17.72 15.22 0.42
N ARG A 288 17.88 14.80 1.67
CA ARG A 288 16.82 14.80 2.69
C ARG A 288 16.28 16.19 3.00
N ALA A 289 17.17 17.19 3.09
CA ALA A 289 16.78 18.57 3.42
C ALA A 289 15.87 19.17 2.34
N ALA A 290 16.22 18.96 1.07
CA ALA A 290 15.44 19.43 -0.07
C ALA A 290 14.04 18.78 -0.11
N HIS A 291 13.96 17.46 0.03
CA HIS A 291 12.68 16.76 0.09
C HIS A 291 11.84 17.17 1.30
N LYS A 292 12.44 17.42 2.47
CA LYS A 292 11.71 17.90 3.66
C LYS A 292 11.04 19.26 3.40
N LEU A 293 11.76 20.19 2.77
CA LEU A 293 11.21 21.50 2.41
C LEU A 293 10.10 21.37 1.36
N ALA A 294 10.34 20.58 0.31
CA ALA A 294 9.37 20.34 -0.75
C ALA A 294 8.09 19.66 -0.23
N ARG A 295 8.22 18.69 0.66
CA ARG A 295 7.11 18.03 1.34
C ARG A 295 6.29 19.01 2.18
N LYS A 296 6.95 19.94 2.90
CA LYS A 296 6.24 20.99 3.65
C LYS A 296 5.44 21.88 2.71
N ARG A 297 6.02 22.31 1.59
CA ARG A 297 5.33 23.11 0.56
C ARG A 297 4.16 22.34 -0.05
N HIS A 298 4.35 21.06 -0.34
CA HIS A 298 3.30 20.16 -0.85
C HIS A 298 2.12 20.10 0.13
N SER A 299 2.36 19.89 1.43
CA SER A 299 1.31 19.87 2.46
C SER A 299 0.56 21.18 2.57
N GLN A 300 1.27 22.32 2.54
CA GLN A 300 0.63 23.64 2.62
C GLN A 300 -0.30 23.90 1.43
N ILE A 301 0.13 23.51 0.22
CA ILE A 301 -0.69 23.61 -0.98
C ILE A 301 -1.90 22.66 -0.88
N TYR A 302 -1.69 21.41 -0.48
CA TYR A 302 -2.78 20.46 -0.25
C TYR A 302 -3.86 21.03 0.67
N ASP A 303 -3.47 21.58 1.83
CA ASP A 303 -4.41 22.18 2.77
C ASP A 303 -5.17 23.36 2.15
N SER A 304 -4.49 24.15 1.33
CA SER A 304 -5.06 25.36 0.72
C SER A 304 -6.08 25.06 -0.39
N ILE A 305 -5.85 24.03 -1.20
CA ILE A 305 -6.65 23.80 -2.42
C ILE A 305 -7.48 22.50 -2.43
N VAL A 306 -7.14 21.52 -1.59
CA VAL A 306 -7.88 20.25 -1.52
C VAL A 306 -8.71 20.16 -0.24
N LYS A 307 -8.13 20.49 0.92
CA LYS A 307 -8.82 20.30 2.21
C LYS A 307 -9.89 21.35 2.50
N ASN A 308 -9.70 22.58 2.01
CA ASN A 308 -10.61 23.71 2.25
C ASN A 308 -11.71 23.87 1.19
N ARG A 309 -11.93 22.86 0.34
CA ARG A 309 -13.00 22.81 -0.66
C ARG A 309 -13.97 21.69 -0.33
#